data_AF-A0A1F3XET7-F1
#
_entry.id   AF-A0A1F3XET7-F1
#
_cell.length_a   1.000
_cell.length_b   1.000
_cell.length_c   1.000
_cell.angle_alpha   90.00
_cell.angle_beta   90.00
_cell.angle_gamma   90.00
#
_symmetry.space_group_name_H-M   'P 1'
#
loop_
_entity.id
_entity.type
_entity.pdbx_description
1 polymer ?
#
loop_
_entity_poly.entity_id
_entity_poly.type
_entity_poly.pdbx_seq_one_letter_code
_entity_poly.pdbx_strand_id
1 'polypeptide(L)'
;MGLFGTIAGLIHSFQAIGQADAQQKSALLAVGISQAMNATMLGLAVAIPAMVAFSLLINRSNRLVAEVDSSAMRAMDVLRQRYYTVELEAQNSASIYDEPTPPTREKRKPRTKNVEEAVVRV
;
A
#
# COMPACT_ATOMS: atom_id res chain seq x y z
N MET A 1 -30.09 -12.30 2.11
CA MET A 1 -31.12 -13.27 1.66
C MET A 1 -32.00 -13.83 2.80
N GLY A 2 -31.52 -13.98 4.04
CA GLY A 2 -32.34 -14.52 5.15
C GLY A 2 -33.59 -13.70 5.52
N LEU A 3 -33.45 -12.37 5.67
CA LEU A 3 -34.57 -11.45 5.96
C LEU A 3 -35.63 -11.42 4.85
N PHE A 4 -35.21 -11.52 3.59
CA PHE A 4 -36.18 -11.54 2.49
C PHE A 4 -36.97 -12.86 2.49
N GLY A 5 -36.30 -13.99 2.77
CA GLY A 5 -36.95 -15.30 2.88
C GLY A 5 -37.95 -15.39 4.02
N THR A 6 -37.69 -14.75 5.17
CA THR A 6 -38.66 -14.68 6.26
C THR A 6 -39.90 -13.89 5.86
N ILE A 7 -39.72 -12.75 5.20
CA ILE A 7 -40.84 -11.91 4.73
C ILE A 7 -41.67 -12.66 3.68
N ALA A 8 -41.03 -13.30 2.69
CA ALA A 8 -41.74 -14.07 1.67
C ALA A 8 -42.54 -15.24 2.27
N GLY A 9 -41.96 -15.98 3.24
CA GLY A 9 -42.65 -17.08 3.93
C GLY A 9 -43.86 -16.61 4.75
N LEU A 10 -43.73 -15.48 5.46
CA LEU A 10 -44.84 -14.89 6.20
C LEU A 10 -45.94 -14.38 5.27
N ILE A 11 -45.60 -13.74 4.15
CA ILE A 11 -46.59 -13.28 3.15
C ILE A 11 -47.40 -14.47 2.61
N HIS A 12 -46.73 -15.54 2.21
CA HIS A 12 -47.40 -16.74 1.68
C HIS A 12 -48.34 -17.37 2.71
N SER A 13 -47.94 -17.34 3.98
CA SER A 13 -48.72 -17.89 5.09
C SER A 13 -49.98 -17.05 5.36
N PHE A 14 -49.84 -15.73 5.41
CA PHE A 14 -50.96 -14.80 5.57
C PHE A 14 -51.97 -14.86 4.42
N GLN A 15 -51.51 -15.07 3.18
CA GLN A 15 -52.39 -15.30 2.03
C GLN A 15 -53.20 -16.60 2.17
N ALA A 16 -52.56 -17.68 2.61
CA ALA A 16 -53.21 -18.98 2.72
C ALA A 16 -54.26 -19.04 3.85
N ILE A 17 -54.11 -18.23 4.90
CA ILE A 17 -55.06 -18.12 6.01
C ILE A 17 -56.32 -17.36 5.63
N GLY A 18 -56.23 -16.42 4.68
CA GLY A 18 -57.36 -15.62 4.21
C GLY A 18 -58.47 -16.47 3.58
N GLN A 19 -58.13 -17.65 3.06
CA GLN A 19 -59.05 -18.57 2.37
C GLN A 19 -59.29 -19.89 3.14
N ALA A 20 -58.64 -20.10 4.29
CA ALA A 20 -58.68 -21.36 5.03
C ALA A 20 -59.73 -21.38 6.16
N ASP A 21 -60.20 -22.58 6.50
CA ASP A 21 -61.13 -22.82 7.61
C ASP A 21 -60.48 -22.55 8.98
N ALA A 22 -61.30 -22.13 9.96
CA ALA A 22 -60.83 -21.70 11.29
C ALA A 22 -59.93 -22.71 12.00
N GLN A 23 -60.21 -24.02 11.91
CA GLN A 23 -59.36 -25.08 12.46
C GLN A 23 -57.99 -25.19 11.77
N GLN A 24 -57.88 -24.87 10.48
CA GLN A 24 -56.65 -25.03 9.70
C GLN A 24 -55.75 -23.79 9.74
N LYS A 25 -56.31 -22.60 10.04
CA LYS A 25 -55.57 -21.33 10.11
C LYS A 25 -54.34 -21.40 11.03
N SER A 26 -54.48 -22.02 12.19
CA SER A 26 -53.39 -22.14 13.16
C SER A 26 -52.24 -23.01 12.64
N ALA A 27 -52.55 -24.13 11.98
CA ALA A 27 -51.55 -25.01 11.40
C ALA A 27 -50.79 -24.34 10.25
N LEU A 28 -51.50 -23.65 9.35
CA LEU A 28 -50.86 -22.93 8.23
C LEU A 28 -49.94 -21.79 8.72
N LEU A 29 -50.35 -21.05 9.76
CA LEU A 29 -49.48 -20.04 10.40
C LEU A 29 -48.19 -20.66 10.93
N ALA A 30 -48.31 -21.77 11.67
CA ALA A 30 -47.18 -22.42 12.30
C ALA A 30 -46.15 -22.91 11.26
N VAL A 31 -46.63 -23.49 10.16
CA VAL A 31 -45.77 -23.91 9.03
C VAL A 31 -45.03 -22.72 8.43
N GLY A 32 -45.74 -21.62 8.21
CA GLY A 32 -45.19 -20.37 7.72
C GLY A 32 -44.04 -19.79 8.54
N ILE A 33 -44.26 -19.71 9.85
CA ILE A 33 -43.29 -19.21 10.81
C ILE A 33 -42.08 -20.15 10.86
N SER A 34 -42.29 -21.46 10.84
CA SER A 34 -41.21 -22.45 10.79
C SER A 34 -40.33 -22.28 9.56
N GLN A 35 -40.94 -22.12 8.38
CA GLN A 35 -40.20 -21.90 7.13
C GLN A 35 -39.40 -20.59 7.17
N ALA A 36 -39.99 -19.52 7.70
CA ALA A 36 -39.29 -18.25 7.91
C ALA A 36 -38.08 -18.41 8.85
N MET A 37 -38.24 -19.10 9.99
CA MET A 37 -37.13 -19.35 10.92
C MET A 37 -35.99 -20.15 10.28
N ASN A 38 -36.31 -21.15 9.45
CA ASN A 38 -35.30 -21.93 8.73
C ASN A 38 -34.50 -21.06 7.74
N ALA A 39 -35.16 -20.12 7.04
CA ALA A 39 -34.48 -19.19 6.14
C ALA A 39 -33.46 -18.29 6.87
N THR A 40 -33.77 -17.86 8.11
CA THR A 40 -32.82 -17.13 8.96
C THR A 40 -31.64 -17.98 9.37
N MET A 41 -31.88 -19.22 9.80
CA MET A 41 -30.81 -20.15 10.16
C MET A 41 -29.84 -20.36 8.99
N LEU A 42 -30.36 -20.63 7.80
CA LEU A 42 -29.53 -20.80 6.60
C LEU A 42 -28.77 -19.52 6.23
N GLY A 43 -29.41 -18.36 6.37
CA GLY A 43 -28.76 -17.06 6.16
C GLY A 43 -27.57 -16.84 7.08
N LEU A 44 -27.72 -17.17 8.37
CA LEU A 44 -26.65 -17.07 9.36
C LEU A 44 -25.56 -18.13 9.14
N ALA A 45 -25.95 -19.35 8.78
CA ALA A 45 -25.03 -20.44 8.50
C ALA A 45 -24.05 -20.12 7.35
N VAL A 46 -24.48 -19.33 6.36
CA VAL A 46 -23.59 -18.88 5.27
C VAL A 46 -22.86 -17.58 5.61
N ALA A 47 -23.48 -16.67 6.38
CA ALA A 47 -22.89 -15.38 6.73
C ALA A 47 -21.63 -15.50 7.59
N ILE A 48 -21.63 -16.39 8.60
CA ILE A 48 -20.49 -16.56 9.51
C ILE A 48 -19.24 -17.05 8.76
N PRO A 49 -19.30 -18.16 7.98
CA PRO A 49 -18.15 -18.61 7.19
C PRO A 49 -17.67 -17.57 6.17
N ALA A 50 -18.60 -16.87 5.50
CA ALA A 50 -18.24 -15.83 4.54
C ALA A 50 -17.47 -14.68 5.20
N MET A 51 -17.87 -14.27 6.40
CA MET A 51 -17.17 -13.24 7.18
C MET A 51 -15.76 -13.69 7.59
N VAL A 52 -15.61 -14.94 8.04
CA VAL A 52 -14.29 -15.51 8.36
C VAL A 52 -13.40 -15.57 7.12
N ALA A 53 -13.92 -16.08 6.01
CA ALA A 53 -13.18 -16.15 4.75
C ALA A 53 -12.75 -14.75 4.29
N PHE A 54 -13.64 -13.76 4.33
CA PHE A 54 -13.32 -12.38 3.99
C PHE A 54 -12.20 -11.81 4.86
N SER A 55 -12.22 -12.07 6.16
CA SER A 55 -11.15 -11.65 7.07
C SER A 55 -9.80 -12.32 6.75
N LEU A 56 -9.79 -13.59 6.35
CA LEU A 56 -8.56 -14.26 5.93
C LEU A 56 -8.02 -13.67 4.61
N LEU A 57 -8.91 -13.36 3.66
CA LEU A 57 -8.54 -12.76 2.38
C LEU A 57 -7.99 -11.34 2.55
N ILE A 58 -8.61 -10.51 3.39
CA ILE A 58 -8.11 -9.15 3.64
C ILE A 58 -6.73 -9.18 4.29
N ASN A 59 -6.51 -10.09 5.25
CA ASN A 59 -5.21 -10.27 5.89
C ASN A 59 -4.13 -10.73 4.90
N ARG A 60 -4.47 -11.65 3.98
CA ARG A 60 -3.57 -12.07 2.89
C ARG A 60 -3.24 -10.91 1.96
N SER A 61 -4.25 -10.13 1.56
CA SER A 61 -4.09 -8.95 0.70
C SER A 61 -3.15 -7.92 1.34
N ASN A 62 -3.39 -7.57 2.60
CA ASN A 62 -2.57 -6.61 3.33
C ASN A 62 -1.10 -7.08 3.46
N ARG A 63 -0.87 -8.38 3.65
CA ARG A 63 0.50 -8.94 3.66
C ARG A 63 1.20 -8.76 2.31
N LEU A 64 0.51 -9.01 1.21
CA LEU A 64 1.06 -8.82 -0.14
C LEU A 64 1.39 -7.35 -0.40
N VAL A 65 0.49 -6.44 -0.02
CA VAL A 65 0.73 -4.99 -0.15
C VAL A 65 1.95 -4.57 0.68
N ALA A 66 2.06 -5.02 1.93
CA ALA A 66 3.21 -4.73 2.79
C ALA A 66 4.53 -5.28 2.21
N GLU A 67 4.49 -6.45 1.58
CA GLU A 67 5.67 -7.04 0.93
C GLU A 67 6.12 -6.22 -0.28
N VAL A 68 5.16 -5.75 -1.09
CA VAL A 68 5.43 -4.84 -2.21
C VAL A 68 6.01 -3.52 -1.71
N ASP A 69 5.41 -2.90 -0.69
CA ASP A 69 5.91 -1.65 -0.09
C ASP A 69 7.33 -1.81 0.46
N SER A 70 7.61 -2.91 1.17
CA SER A 70 8.95 -3.19 1.69
C SER A 70 9.99 -3.36 0.58
N SER A 71 9.58 -3.94 -0.56
CA SER A 71 10.45 -4.14 -1.72
C SER A 71 10.70 -2.82 -2.45
N ALA A 72 9.68 -1.96 -2.56
CA ALA A 72 9.82 -0.61 -3.09
C ALA A 72 10.74 0.26 -2.22
N MET A 73 10.59 0.22 -0.90
CA MET A 73 11.48 0.92 0.04
C MET A 73 12.94 0.47 -0.11
N ARG A 74 13.19 -0.84 -0.19
CA ARG A 74 14.54 -1.38 -0.42
C ARG A 74 15.14 -0.89 -1.74
N ALA A 75 14.35 -0.88 -2.81
CA ALA A 75 14.80 -0.35 -4.10
C ALA A 75 15.15 1.14 -4.01
N MET A 76 14.34 1.93 -3.30
CA MET A 76 14.60 3.36 -3.07
C MET A 76 15.84 3.60 -2.23
N ASP A 77 16.07 2.80 -1.18
CA ASP A 77 17.27 2.91 -0.35
C ASP A 77 18.55 2.63 -1.15
N VAL A 78 18.53 1.63 -2.03
CA VAL A 78 19.67 1.33 -2.93
C VAL A 78 19.95 2.51 -3.87
N LEU A 79 18.91 3.11 -4.45
CA LEU A 79 19.06 4.29 -5.31
C LEU A 79 19.55 5.51 -4.51
N ARG A 80 19.01 5.72 -3.31
CA ARG A 80 19.40 6.81 -2.41
C ARG A 80 20.85 6.67 -1.95
N GLN A 81 21.31 5.45 -1.66
CA GLN A 81 22.70 5.19 -1.26
C GLN A 81 23.67 5.62 -2.36
N ARG A 82 23.34 5.36 -3.64
CA ARG A 82 24.14 5.83 -4.78
C ARG A 82 24.13 7.35 -4.93
N TYR A 83 22.99 7.99 -4.68
CA TYR A 83 22.87 9.45 -4.77
C TYR A 83 23.61 10.17 -3.62
N TYR A 84 23.54 9.67 -2.38
CA TYR A 84 24.24 10.26 -1.23
C TYR A 84 25.76 10.16 -1.31
N THR A 85 26.33 9.08 -1.85
CA THR A 85 27.78 8.98 -2.03
C THR A 85 28.33 10.06 -2.96
N VAL A 86 27.54 10.50 -3.95
CA VAL A 86 27.92 11.58 -4.87
C VAL A 86 27.84 12.95 -4.18
N GLU A 87 26.81 13.19 -3.36
CA GLU A 87 26.64 14.45 -2.62
C GLU A 87 27.71 14.61 -1.52
N LEU A 88 28.08 13.52 -0.84
CA LEU A 88 29.11 13.53 0.21
C LEU A 88 30.53 13.74 -0.34
N GLU A 89 30.85 13.23 -1.54
CA GLU A 89 32.11 13.57 -2.22
C GLU A 89 32.11 15.02 -2.72
N ALA A 90 30.97 15.54 -3.21
CA ALA A 90 30.83 16.94 -3.60
C ALA A 90 30.96 17.90 -2.39
N GLN A 91 30.48 17.51 -1.22
CA GLN A 91 30.52 18.32 0.00
C GLN A 91 31.86 18.19 0.76
N ASN A 92 32.50 17.01 0.73
CA ASN A 92 33.84 16.79 1.30
C ASN A 92 34.94 17.44 0.42
N SER A 93 34.78 17.42 -0.91
CA SER A 93 35.66 18.17 -1.80
C SER A 93 35.48 19.68 -1.62
N ALA A 94 34.25 20.20 -1.46
CA ALA A 94 34.01 21.61 -1.15
C ALA A 94 34.57 22.07 0.21
N SER A 95 34.64 21.19 1.22
CA SER A 95 35.23 21.52 2.53
C SER A 95 36.75 21.49 2.56
N ILE A 96 37.42 20.82 1.61
CA ILE A 96 38.89 20.75 1.50
C ILE A 96 39.48 21.98 0.78
N TYR A 97 38.68 22.75 0.06
CA TYR A 97 39.09 23.99 -0.61
C TYR A 97 38.96 25.27 0.25
N ASP A 98 38.74 25.14 1.57
CA ASP A 98 38.72 26.27 2.52
C ASP A 98 40.09 26.52 3.21
N GLU A 99 41.15 25.87 2.73
CA GLU A 99 42.51 26.35 3.00
C GLU A 99 42.81 27.51 2.03
N PRO A 100 43.24 28.69 2.51
CA PRO A 100 43.42 29.84 1.63
C PRO A 100 44.49 29.51 0.59
N THR A 101 44.06 29.40 -0.68
CA THR A 101 44.99 29.28 -1.80
C THR A 101 46.00 30.42 -1.72
N PRO A 102 47.32 30.13 -1.71
CA PRO A 102 48.32 31.19 -1.67
C PRO A 102 48.09 32.11 -2.87
N PRO A 103 48.21 33.44 -2.69
CA PRO A 103 47.74 34.40 -3.68
C PRO A 103 48.33 34.08 -5.05
N THR A 104 47.45 33.75 -6.00
CA THR A 104 47.83 33.45 -7.37
C THR A 104 48.55 34.66 -7.94
N ARG A 105 49.87 34.55 -8.08
CA ARG A 105 50.76 35.60 -8.54
C ARG A 105 50.25 36.11 -9.89
N GLU A 106 49.73 37.34 -9.88
CA GLU A 106 49.26 38.07 -11.04
C GLU A 106 50.33 38.00 -12.14
N LYS A 107 49.97 37.44 -13.30
CA LYS A 107 50.86 37.33 -14.46
C LYS A 107 51.18 38.72 -14.99
N ARG A 108 52.24 39.35 -14.48
CA ARG A 108 52.81 40.54 -15.10
C ARG A 108 53.36 40.17 -16.49
N LYS A 109 52.85 40.85 -17.51
CA LYS A 109 53.27 40.77 -18.93
C LYS A 109 54.80 40.76 -19.09
N PRO A 110 55.35 40.07 -20.10
CA PRO A 110 56.78 40.04 -20.35
C PRO A 110 57.25 41.38 -20.92
N ARG A 111 58.29 41.98 -20.33
CA ARG A 111 59.05 43.08 -20.95
C ARG A 111 60.54 42.71 -20.94
N THR A 112 60.93 42.09 -22.04
CA THR A 112 62.25 42.00 -22.70
C THR A 112 63.50 42.41 -21.90
N LYS A 113 64.51 41.52 -21.88
CA LYS A 113 65.73 41.64 -22.72
C LYS A 113 66.69 40.48 -22.44
N ASN A 114 67.36 40.07 -23.52
CA ASN A 114 68.60 39.29 -23.65
C ASN A 114 69.50 39.40 -22.39
N VAL A 115 70.21 38.36 -21.96
CA VAL A 115 71.48 37.96 -22.57
C VAL A 115 71.75 36.46 -22.35
N GLU A 116 72.11 35.86 -23.47
CA GLU A 116 72.84 34.61 -23.69
C GLU A 116 74.13 34.58 -22.86
N GLU A 117 74.21 33.71 -21.84
CA GLU A 117 75.51 33.32 -21.30
C GLU A 117 75.46 31.90 -20.72
N ALA A 118 76.54 31.16 -21.01
CA ALA A 118 76.93 29.89 -20.39
C ALA A 118 76.33 28.58 -20.95
N VAL A 119 76.56 28.34 -22.24
CA VAL A 119 77.07 27.04 -22.72
C VAL A 119 78.47 27.38 -23.22
N VAL A 120 79.56 27.05 -22.54
CA VAL A 120 80.28 25.78 -22.67
C VAL A 120 81.41 25.83 -21.62
N ARG A 121 81.50 24.80 -20.78
CA ARG A 121 82.79 24.41 -20.17
C ARG A 121 83.56 23.62 -21.23
N VAL A 122 84.87 23.88 -21.28
CA VAL A 122 85.95 23.34 -22.13
C VAL A 122 86.28 24.19 -23.35
#